data_AF-A0A2T2U9Z1-F1
#
_entry.id   AF-A0A2T2U9Z1-F1
#
_cell.length_a   1.000
_cell.length_b   1.000
_cell.length_c   1.000
_cell.angle_alpha   90.00
_cell.angle_beta   90.00
_cell.angle_gamma   90.00
#
_symmetry.space_group_name_H-M   'P 1'
#
loop_
_entity.id
_entity.type
_entity.pdbx_description
1 polymer ?
#
loop_
_entity_poly.entity_id
_entity_poly.type
_entity_poly.pdbx_seq_one_letter_code
_entity_poly.pdbx_strand_id
1 'polypeptide(L)'
;EDTIEEGRALFEFVDENYEMEEVGLVPSYLQEGYLLVPARAAQELHIFRYTLSIFTEADERYRSLRTEHVKTMPQGRVDPSPQAIKLDLVEERRDLPNPATYFFETQLDFPFEETMLPVAKRKLMRYLSRQEGEA
;
A
#
# COMPACT_ATOMS: atom_id res chain seq x y z
N GLU A 1 -7.18 25.10 17.84
CA GLU A 1 -7.07 23.69 18.26
C GLU A 1 -8.01 22.79 17.43
N ASP A 2 -9.07 23.33 16.82
CA ASP A 2 -10.05 22.59 16.02
C ASP A 2 -9.50 21.94 14.72
N THR A 3 -8.54 22.57 14.03
CA THR A 3 -8.02 22.08 12.73
C THR A 3 -7.27 20.76 12.83
N ILE A 4 -6.66 20.46 13.98
CA ILE A 4 -5.94 19.18 14.19
C ILE A 4 -6.93 18.04 14.42
N GLU A 5 -8.02 18.31 15.16
CA GLU A 5 -9.07 17.31 15.40
C GLU A 5 -9.82 16.97 14.12
N GLU A 6 -10.12 17.97 13.29
CA GLU A 6 -10.82 17.80 12.01
C GLU A 6 -9.97 17.00 11.01
N GLY A 7 -8.66 17.28 10.93
CA GLY A 7 -7.72 16.51 10.13
C GLY A 7 -7.61 15.05 10.59
N ARG A 8 -7.53 14.82 11.91
CA ARG A 8 -7.50 13.45 12.47
C ARG A 8 -8.76 12.67 12.13
N ALA A 9 -9.93 13.28 12.29
CA ALA A 9 -11.21 12.66 11.97
C ALA A 9 -11.30 12.25 10.48
N LEU A 10 -10.80 13.10 9.57
CA LEU A 10 -10.71 12.76 8.15
C LEU A 10 -9.80 11.55 7.91
N PHE A 11 -8.60 11.55 8.50
CA PHE A 11 -7.65 10.44 8.36
C PHE A 11 -8.19 9.12 8.94
N GLU A 12 -8.94 9.17 10.04
CA GLU A 12 -9.62 8.02 10.64
C GLU A 12 -10.74 7.52 9.71
N PHE A 13 -11.59 8.42 9.20
CA PHE A 13 -12.65 8.06 8.25
C PHE A 13 -12.11 7.38 6.99
N VAL A 14 -11.04 7.89 6.39
CA VAL A 14 -10.41 7.25 5.24
C VAL A 14 -9.83 5.89 5.62
N ASP A 15 -9.13 5.77 6.76
CA ASP A 15 -8.56 4.49 7.20
C ASP A 15 -9.63 3.40 7.40
N GLU A 16 -10.82 3.76 7.90
CA GLU A 16 -11.95 2.83 8.09
C GLU A 16 -12.59 2.38 6.77
N ASN A 17 -12.64 3.26 5.76
CA ASN A 17 -13.32 3.01 4.48
C ASN A 17 -12.34 2.71 3.32
N TYR A 18 -11.07 2.46 3.65
CA TYR A 18 -10.03 2.11 2.70
C TYR A 18 -9.50 0.72 2.99
N GLU A 19 -10.11 -0.27 2.36
CA GLU A 19 -9.83 -1.69 2.61
C GLU A 19 -8.53 -2.10 1.93
N MET A 20 -7.79 -3.01 2.56
CA MET A 20 -6.55 -3.55 2.04
C MET A 20 -6.66 -5.07 1.96
N GLU A 21 -6.38 -5.62 0.80
CA GLU A 21 -6.46 -7.03 0.51
C GLU A 21 -5.13 -7.59 0.04
N GLU A 22 -4.91 -8.87 0.32
CA GLU A 22 -3.78 -9.63 -0.20
C GLU A 22 -4.04 -10.11 -1.62
N VAL A 23 -3.08 -9.90 -2.52
CA VAL A 23 -3.23 -10.31 -3.91
C VAL A 23 -2.64 -11.70 -4.12
N GLY A 24 -3.54 -12.69 -4.11
CA GLY A 24 -3.21 -14.09 -4.32
C GLY A 24 -2.39 -14.66 -3.16
N LEU A 25 -1.41 -15.51 -3.47
CA LEU A 25 -0.54 -16.09 -2.44
C LEU A 25 0.48 -15.07 -1.96
N VAL A 26 0.52 -14.86 -0.65
CA VAL A 26 1.52 -14.02 0.01
C VAL A 26 2.70 -14.90 0.44
N PRO A 27 3.94 -14.50 0.10
CA PRO A 27 5.14 -15.21 0.54
C PRO A 27 5.35 -15.11 2.06
N SER A 28 6.16 -16.00 2.62
CA SER A 28 6.60 -15.89 4.03
C SER A 28 7.51 -14.68 4.28
N TYR A 29 8.10 -14.10 3.24
CA TYR A 29 8.97 -12.93 3.30
C TYR A 29 8.18 -11.68 2.88
N LEU A 30 7.95 -10.76 3.82
CA LEU A 30 7.10 -9.58 3.62
C LEU A 30 7.88 -8.27 3.53
N GLN A 31 9.21 -8.32 3.43
CA GLN A 31 10.04 -7.11 3.53
C GLN A 31 10.09 -6.32 2.23
N GLU A 32 9.61 -6.87 1.12
CA GLU A 32 9.45 -6.12 -0.11
C GLU A 32 8.30 -6.67 -0.95
N GLY A 33 7.74 -5.81 -1.80
CA GLY A 33 6.58 -6.17 -2.58
C GLY A 33 5.96 -5.00 -3.30
N TYR A 34 4.70 -5.19 -3.71
CA TYR A 34 3.95 -4.16 -4.44
C TYR A 34 2.72 -3.69 -3.68
N LEU A 35 2.43 -2.41 -3.85
CA LEU A 35 1.26 -1.74 -3.31
C LEU A 35 0.47 -1.14 -4.48
N LEU A 36 -0.77 -1.59 -4.65
CA LEU A 36 -1.68 -1.15 -5.70
C LEU A 36 -2.71 -0.20 -5.06
N VAL A 37 -2.65 1.08 -5.41
CA VAL A 37 -3.40 2.16 -4.75
C VAL A 37 -4.23 2.93 -5.78
N PRO A 38 -5.56 2.79 -5.79
CA PRO A 38 -6.41 3.51 -6.74
C PRO A 38 -6.54 4.99 -6.37
N ALA A 39 -6.45 5.85 -7.38
CA ALA A 39 -6.81 7.26 -7.34
C ALA A 39 -8.13 7.45 -8.10
N ARG A 40 -9.27 7.33 -7.38
CA ARG A 40 -10.60 7.29 -8.01
C ARG A 40 -10.96 8.59 -8.74
N ALA A 41 -10.58 9.75 -8.18
CA ALA A 41 -10.81 11.06 -8.82
C ALA A 41 -10.11 11.20 -10.19
N ALA A 42 -8.92 10.62 -10.33
CA ALA A 42 -8.14 10.64 -11.58
C ALA A 42 -8.45 9.44 -12.49
N GLN A 43 -9.21 8.45 -12.01
CA GLN A 43 -9.41 7.16 -12.66
C GLN A 43 -8.06 6.47 -12.97
N GLU A 44 -7.16 6.45 -12.00
CA GLU A 44 -5.83 5.87 -12.14
C GLU A 44 -5.55 4.83 -11.05
N LEU A 45 -4.68 3.87 -11.36
CA LEU A 45 -4.11 2.94 -10.39
C LEU A 45 -2.61 3.20 -10.31
N HIS A 46 -2.16 3.63 -9.13
CA HIS A 46 -0.75 3.80 -8.86
C HIS A 46 -0.17 2.51 -8.28
N ILE A 47 0.97 2.11 -8.83
CA ILE A 47 1.71 0.93 -8.39
C ILE A 47 2.99 1.42 -7.73
N PHE A 48 3.19 1.05 -6.48
CA PHE A 48 4.42 1.31 -5.74
C PHE A 48 5.13 0.00 -5.43
N ARG A 49 6.45 0.00 -5.49
CA ARG A 49 7.27 -0.99 -4.82
C ARG A 49 7.45 -0.51 -3.39
N TYR A 50 7.28 -1.38 -2.41
CA TYR A 50 7.63 -1.06 -1.04
C TYR A 50 8.81 -1.90 -0.57
N THR A 51 9.54 -1.35 0.41
CA THR A 51 10.58 -2.05 1.16
C THR A 51 10.41 -1.70 2.63
N LEU A 52 10.28 -2.74 3.46
CA LEU A 52 10.33 -2.65 4.91
C LEU A 52 11.78 -2.80 5.35
N SER A 53 12.25 -1.87 6.17
CA SER A 53 13.57 -1.95 6.78
C SER A 53 13.45 -1.89 8.29
N ILE A 54 14.24 -2.73 8.96
CA ILE A 54 14.33 -2.77 10.42
C ILE A 54 15.73 -2.31 10.78
N PHE A 55 15.83 -1.28 11.63
CA PHE A 55 17.10 -0.80 12.15
C PHE A 55 17.00 -0.69 13.67
N THR A 56 18.12 -0.97 14.35
CA THR A 56 18.21 -0.91 15.81
C THR A 56 19.13 0.24 16.17
N GLU A 57 18.63 1.18 16.97
CA GLU A 57 19.42 2.28 17.51
C GLU A 57 19.18 2.35 19.02
N ALA A 58 20.27 2.38 19.80
CA ALA A 58 20.24 2.59 21.24
C ALA A 58 19.19 1.75 22.01
N ASP A 59 19.07 0.46 21.70
CA ASP A 59 18.13 -0.52 22.30
C ASP A 59 16.66 -0.41 21.84
N GLU A 60 16.36 0.48 20.88
CA GLU A 60 15.05 0.56 20.23
C GLU A 60 15.10 -0.02 18.81
N ARG A 61 14.11 -0.88 18.49
CA ARG A 61 13.90 -1.41 17.14
C ARG A 61 12.93 -0.52 16.37
N TYR A 62 13.46 0.18 15.38
CA TYR A 62 12.70 1.02 14.47
C TYR A 62 12.37 0.26 13.19
N ARG A 63 11.18 0.53 12.64
CA ARG A 63 10.74 0.04 11.34
C ARG A 63 10.51 1.23 10.44
N SER A 64 10.92 1.13 9.18
CA SER A 64 10.58 2.11 8.14
C SER A 64 9.99 1.42 6.93
N LEU A 65 8.92 2.00 6.39
CA LEU A 65 8.36 1.62 5.10
C LEU A 65 8.82 2.65 4.06
N ARG A 66 9.65 2.21 3.12
CA ARG A 66 9.98 2.99 1.93
C ARG A 66 9.05 2.56 0.80
N THR A 67 8.59 3.52 0.01
CA THR A 67 7.79 3.27 -1.19
C THR A 67 8.37 4.02 -2.38
N GLU A 68 8.45 3.38 -3.52
CA GLU A 68 8.89 3.97 -4.78
C GLU A 68 7.79 3.78 -5.82
N HIS A 69 7.41 4.86 -6.50
CA HIS A 69 6.42 4.77 -7.58
C HIS A 69 7.04 4.00 -8.76
N VAL A 70 6.32 2.98 -9.23
CA VAL A 70 6.77 2.07 -10.30
C VAL A 70 6.12 2.45 -11.62
N LYS A 71 4.79 2.55 -11.62
CA LYS A 71 3.99 2.97 -12.78
C LYS A 71 2.60 3.39 -12.36
N THR A 72 1.94 4.11 -13.25
CA THR A 72 0.51 4.43 -13.16
C THR A 72 -0.21 3.79 -14.33
N MET A 73 -1.36 3.18 -14.07
CA MET A 73 -2.22 2.59 -15.10
C MET A 73 -3.55 3.34 -15.14
N PRO A 74 -4.02 3.80 -16.31
CA PRO A 74 -5.37 4.35 -16.43
C PRO A 74 -6.39 3.25 -16.16
N GLN A 75 -7.43 3.57 -15.39
CA GLN A 75 -8.55 2.68 -15.10
C GLN A 75 -9.68 2.97 -16.07
N GLY A 76 -10.13 1.92 -16.76
CA GLY A 76 -11.26 2.00 -17.67
C GLY A 76 -12.60 1.88 -16.92
N ARG A 77 -13.65 1.47 -17.64
CA ARG A 77 -14.95 1.13 -17.03
C ARG A 77 -14.89 -0.09 -16.10
N VAL A 78 -13.87 -0.91 -16.25
CA VAL A 78 -13.65 -2.13 -15.46
C VAL A 78 -12.23 -2.08 -14.95
N ASP A 79 -12.08 -2.23 -13.63
CA ASP A 79 -10.78 -2.26 -13.00
C ASP A 79 -10.04 -3.56 -13.41
N PRO A 80 -8.76 -3.49 -13.83
CA PRO A 80 -7.95 -4.68 -14.04
C PRO A 80 -7.86 -5.52 -12.77
N SER A 81 -7.87 -6.85 -12.93
CA SER A 81 -7.68 -7.79 -11.83
C SER A 81 -6.34 -7.53 -11.13
N PRO A 82 -6.32 -7.36 -9.79
CA PRO A 82 -5.06 -7.24 -9.05
C PRO A 82 -4.12 -8.42 -9.27
N GLN A 83 -4.65 -9.64 -9.43
CA GLN A 83 -3.87 -10.85 -9.70
C GLN A 83 -3.19 -10.80 -11.07
N ALA A 84 -3.90 -10.31 -12.10
CA ALA A 84 -3.30 -10.10 -13.42
C ALA A 84 -2.17 -9.07 -13.36
N ILE A 85 -2.39 -7.95 -12.67
CA ILE A 85 -1.36 -6.92 -12.48
C ILE A 85 -0.14 -7.49 -11.74
N LYS A 86 -0.33 -8.31 -10.71
CA LYS A 86 0.77 -8.98 -10.00
C LYS A 86 1.58 -9.87 -10.95
N LEU A 87 0.92 -10.62 -11.84
CA LEU A 87 1.59 -11.48 -12.81
C LEU A 87 2.42 -10.63 -13.79
N ASP A 88 1.84 -9.56 -14.35
CA ASP A 88 2.54 -8.65 -15.25
C ASP A 88 3.79 -8.03 -14.58
N LEU A 89 3.68 -7.63 -13.31
CA LEU A 89 4.80 -7.09 -12.55
C LEU A 89 5.93 -8.10 -12.37
N VAL A 90 5.63 -9.38 -12.10
CA VAL A 90 6.64 -10.44 -11.97
C VAL A 90 7.35 -10.69 -13.30
N GLU A 91 6.64 -10.62 -14.42
CA GLU A 91 7.23 -10.78 -15.76
C GLU A 91 8.14 -9.59 -16.14
N GLU A 92 7.69 -8.36 -15.84
CA GLU A 92 8.43 -7.12 -16.10
C GLU A 92 9.63 -6.91 -15.15
N ARG A 93 9.54 -7.38 -13.90
CA ARG A 93 10.50 -7.12 -12.81
C ARG A 93 10.98 -8.44 -12.20
N ARG A 94 11.85 -9.12 -12.94
CA ARG A 94 12.39 -10.44 -12.55
C ARG A 94 13.28 -10.43 -11.31
N ASP A 95 13.69 -9.26 -10.83
CA ASP A 95 14.42 -9.11 -9.58
C ASP A 95 13.55 -9.40 -8.34
N LEU A 96 12.22 -9.38 -8.48
CA LEU A 96 11.28 -9.71 -7.42
C LEU A 96 10.26 -10.78 -7.88
N PRO A 97 10.66 -12.06 -7.94
CA PRO A 97 9.85 -13.12 -8.56
C PRO A 97 8.65 -13.56 -7.70
N ASN A 98 8.67 -13.32 -6.39
CA ASN A 98 7.57 -13.67 -5.48
C ASN A 98 7.24 -12.49 -4.55
N PRO A 99 6.61 -11.43 -5.06
CA PRO A 99 6.29 -10.24 -4.28
C PRO A 99 5.09 -10.48 -3.35
N ALA A 100 5.19 -9.98 -2.12
CA ALA A 100 4.03 -9.72 -1.29
C ALA A 100 3.27 -8.50 -1.85
N THR A 101 2.14 -8.74 -2.49
CA THR A 101 1.37 -7.68 -3.17
C THR A 101 0.07 -7.42 -2.43
N TYR A 102 -0.21 -6.14 -2.19
CA TYR A 102 -1.43 -5.69 -1.53
C TYR A 102 -2.20 -4.74 -2.45
N PHE A 103 -3.52 -4.91 -2.49
CA PHE A 103 -4.44 -4.05 -3.22
C PHE A 103 -5.31 -3.28 -2.25
N PHE A 104 -5.50 -2.00 -2.54
CA PHE A 104 -6.37 -1.14 -1.77
C PHE A 104 -7.69 -0.93 -2.51
N GLU A 105 -8.80 -1.27 -1.87
CA GLU A 105 -10.14 -1.05 -2.43
C GLU A 105 -10.85 0.10 -1.72
N THR A 106 -11.39 1.01 -2.51
CA THR A 106 -12.20 2.14 -2.01
C THR A 106 -13.04 2.77 -3.09
N GLN A 107 -14.14 3.40 -2.66
CA GLN A 107 -14.96 4.30 -3.47
C GLN A 107 -14.67 5.78 -3.17
N LEU A 108 -13.73 6.07 -2.25
CA LEU A 108 -13.36 7.42 -1.87
C LEU A 108 -12.54 8.11 -2.98
N ASP A 109 -12.72 9.41 -3.13
CA ASP A 109 -12.12 10.26 -4.16
C ASP A 109 -11.31 11.45 -3.60
N PHE A 110 -10.78 11.31 -2.37
CA PHE A 110 -9.92 12.31 -1.74
C PHE A 110 -8.59 12.53 -2.48
N PRO A 111 -7.91 13.69 -2.25
CA PRO A 111 -6.59 13.97 -2.82
C PRO A 111 -5.59 12.83 -2.57
N PHE A 112 -4.98 12.36 -3.66
CA PHE A 112 -4.22 11.12 -3.63
C PHE A 112 -2.93 11.25 -2.81
N GLU A 113 -2.11 12.27 -3.06
CA GLU A 113 -0.80 12.43 -2.41
C GLU A 113 -0.92 12.86 -0.95
N GLU A 114 -1.91 13.70 -0.64
CA GLU A 114 -2.11 14.29 0.68
C GLU A 114 -2.90 13.38 1.62
N THR A 115 -3.79 12.53 1.09
CA THR A 115 -4.71 11.72 1.92
C THR A 115 -4.61 10.23 1.63
N MET A 116 -4.89 9.80 0.39
CA MET A 116 -5.03 8.36 0.08
C MET A 116 -3.72 7.60 0.28
N LEU A 117 -2.64 8.10 -0.31
CA LEU A 117 -1.33 7.45 -0.26
C LEU A 117 -0.74 7.40 1.17
N PRO A 118 -0.76 8.48 1.98
CA PRO A 118 -0.35 8.43 3.37
C PRO A 118 -1.14 7.41 4.21
N VAL A 119 -2.46 7.35 4.03
CA VAL A 119 -3.32 6.36 4.73
C VAL A 119 -2.95 4.94 4.31
N ALA A 120 -2.80 4.69 3.01
CA ALA A 120 -2.42 3.38 2.49
C ALA A 120 -1.07 2.90 3.05
N LYS A 121 -0.04 3.75 3.02
CA LYS A 121 1.28 3.45 3.60
C LYS A 121 1.20 3.11 5.08
N ARG A 122 0.44 3.91 5.85
CA ARG A 122 0.26 3.70 7.29
C ARG A 122 -0.46 2.39 7.57
N LYS A 123 -1.52 2.07 6.83
CA LYS A 123 -2.26 0.79 6.97
C LYS A 123 -1.37 -0.41 6.63
N LEU A 124 -0.61 -0.35 5.52
CA LEU A 124 0.35 -1.39 5.17
C LEU A 124 1.42 -1.58 6.27
N MET A 125 2.02 -0.50 6.77
CA MET A 125 3.04 -0.59 7.81
C MET A 125 2.52 -1.25 9.09
N ARG A 126 1.30 -0.92 9.53
CA ARG A 126 0.66 -1.58 10.68
C ARG A 126 0.39 -3.05 10.43
N TYR A 127 -0.03 -3.42 9.22
CA TYR A 127 -0.27 -4.81 8.83
C TYR A 127 1.02 -5.63 8.90
N LEU A 128 2.07 -5.18 8.20
CA LEU A 128 3.37 -5.85 8.16
C LEU A 128 3.99 -5.99 9.55
N SER A 129 3.85 -4.97 10.39
CA SER A 129 4.38 -5.00 11.77
C SER A 129 3.70 -6.04 12.66
N ARG A 130 2.44 -6.41 12.39
CA ARG A 130 1.72 -7.44 13.14
C ARG A 130 2.12 -8.83 12.67
N GLN A 131 2.18 -9.04 11.35
CA GLN A 131 2.52 -10.34 10.75
C GLN A 131 3.94 -10.81 11.12
N GLU A 132 4.93 -9.91 11.16
CA GLU A 132 6.29 -10.29 11.60
C GLU A 132 6.41 -10.51 13.12
N GLY A 133 5.45 -10.07 13.93
CA GLY A 133 5.43 -10.33 15.37
C GLY A 133 4.88 -11.73 15.72
N GLU A 134 4.17 -12.36 14.79
CA GLU A 134 3.55 -13.69 14.93
C GLU A 134 4.41 -14.80 14.30
N ALA A 135 5.46 -14.44 13.57
CA ALA A 135 6.39 -15.34 12.87
C ALA A 135 7.61 -15.75 13.71
#